data_AF-A0A923YT68-F1
#
_entry.id   AF-A0A923YT68-F1
#
_cell.length_a   1.000
_cell.length_b   1.000
_cell.length_c   1.000
_cell.angle_alpha   90.00
_cell.angle_beta   90.00
_cell.angle_gamma   90.00
#
_symmetry.space_group_name_H-M   'P 1'
#
loop_
_entity.id
_entity.type
_entity.pdbx_description
1 polymer ?
#
loop_
_entity_poly.entity_id
_entity_poly.type
_entity_poly.pdbx_seq_one_letter_code
_entity_poly.pdbx_strand_id
1 'polypeptide(L)' 'LKKELQIERKEFAVLKIADLFPNEYFVQKLKIPKDYVKGFQYYCVENKDFTTVLKSKNKTFIAFKMNELAIEYKNLLNEK' A
#
# COMPACT_ATOMS: atom_id res chain seq x y z
N LEU A 1 -15.65 15.75 -11.53
CA LEU A 1 -14.44 15.59 -12.39
C LEU A 1 -13.12 15.35 -11.65
N LYS A 2 -12.57 16.28 -10.85
CA LYS A 2 -11.24 16.07 -10.22
C LYS A 2 -11.18 14.94 -9.17
N LYS A 3 -12.27 14.67 -8.46
CA LYS A 3 -12.35 13.58 -7.46
C LYS A 3 -12.45 12.20 -8.10
N GLU A 4 -13.20 12.06 -9.19
CA GLU A 4 -13.43 10.78 -9.87
C GLU A 4 -12.13 10.23 -10.47
N LEU A 5 -11.35 11.08 -11.14
CA LEU A 5 -10.04 10.72 -11.69
C LEU A 5 -9.01 10.28 -10.62
N GLN A 6 -9.14 10.79 -9.39
CA GLN A 6 -8.27 10.37 -8.29
C GLN A 6 -8.67 8.99 -7.76
N ILE A 7 -9.96 8.68 -7.73
CA ILE A 7 -10.48 7.38 -7.29
C ILE A 7 -10.02 6.29 -8.27
N GLU A 8 -10.19 6.50 -9.57
CA GLU A 8 -9.76 5.54 -10.60
C GLU A 8 -8.25 5.24 -10.53
N ARG A 9 -7.43 6.27 -10.33
CA ARG A 9 -5.96 6.10 -10.19
C ARG A 9 -5.58 5.32 -8.93
N LYS A 10 -6.31 5.51 -7.84
CA LYS A 10 -6.09 4.78 -6.58
C LYS A 10 -6.48 3.32 -6.73
N GLU A 11 -7.64 3.04 -7.32
CA GLU A 11 -8.09 1.66 -7.58
C GLU A 11 -7.08 0.90 -8.44
N PHE A 12 -6.60 1.52 -9.53
CA PHE A 12 -5.60 0.91 -10.39
C PHE A 12 -4.26 0.65 -9.68
N ALA A 13 -3.85 1.55 -8.78
CA ALA A 13 -2.65 1.37 -7.98
C ALA A 13 -2.81 0.24 -6.95
N VAL A 14 -3.99 0.11 -6.32
CA VAL A 14 -4.30 -1.01 -5.42
C VAL A 14 -4.26 -2.35 -6.16
N LEU A 15 -4.85 -2.42 -7.35
CA LEU A 15 -4.79 -3.61 -8.20
C LEU A 15 -3.36 -3.99 -8.56
N LYS A 16 -2.51 -3.01 -8.90
CA LYS A 16 -1.07 -3.24 -9.13
C LYS A 16 -0.35 -3.78 -7.91
N ILE A 17 -0.66 -3.27 -6.72
CA ILE A 17 -0.06 -3.77 -5.48
C ILE A 17 -0.46 -5.24 -5.26
N ALA A 18 -1.74 -5.57 -5.46
CA ALA A 18 -2.25 -6.93 -5.33
C ALA A 18 -1.65 -7.90 -6.37
N ASP A 19 -1.34 -7.41 -7.58
CA ASP A 19 -0.64 -8.18 -8.62
C ASP A 19 0.84 -8.44 -8.25
N LEU A 20 1.53 -7.42 -7.74
CA LEU A 20 2.94 -7.51 -7.37
C LEU A 20 3.20 -8.30 -6.07
N PHE A 21 2.26 -8.21 -5.12
CA PHE A 21 2.39 -8.76 -3.78
C PHE A 21 1.09 -9.49 -3.39
N PRO A 22 1.15 -10.80 -3.09
CA PRO A 22 -0.03 -11.54 -2.64
C PRO A 22 -0.43 -11.10 -1.23
N ASN A 23 -1.69 -11.32 -0.85
CA ASN A 23 -2.19 -10.98 0.49
C ASN A 23 -1.35 -11.61 1.62
N GLU A 24 -0.82 -12.81 1.42
CA GLU A 24 0.10 -13.46 2.37
C GLU A 24 1.37 -12.65 2.64
N TYR A 25 1.87 -11.88 1.68
CA TYR A 25 3.03 -11.01 1.89
C TYR A 25 2.73 -9.98 2.99
N PHE A 26 1.57 -9.34 2.94
CA PHE A 26 1.17 -8.34 3.93
C PHE A 26 0.97 -8.96 5.31
N VAL A 27 0.34 -10.13 5.38
CA VAL A 27 0.07 -10.81 6.66
C VAL A 27 1.34 -11.41 7.25
N GLN A 28 2.15 -12.11 6.46
CA GLN A 28 3.31 -12.84 6.97
C GLN A 28 4.56 -11.97 7.10
N LYS A 29 4.85 -11.12 6.09
CA LYS A 29 6.06 -10.27 6.07
C LYS A 29 5.83 -8.96 6.81
N LEU A 30 4.75 -8.24 6.49
CA LEU A 30 4.49 -6.93 7.11
C LEU A 30 3.78 -7.05 8.47
N LYS A 31 3.29 -8.26 8.81
CA LYS A 31 2.54 -8.55 10.04
C LYS A 31 1.28 -7.69 10.16
N ILE A 32 0.64 -7.41 9.04
CA ILE A 32 -0.63 -6.67 8.98
C ILE A 32 -1.78 -7.69 9.00
N PRO A 33 -2.73 -7.62 9.94
CA PRO A 33 -3.85 -8.55 9.96
C PRO A 33 -4.65 -8.48 8.66
N LYS A 34 -5.20 -9.61 8.21
CA LYS A 34 -5.92 -9.73 6.93
C LYS A 34 -7.01 -8.67 6.75
N ASP A 35 -7.72 -8.35 7.83
CA ASP A 35 -8.77 -7.32 7.87
C ASP A 35 -8.25 -5.93 7.48
N TYR A 36 -7.02 -5.62 7.88
CA TYR A 36 -6.35 -4.35 7.62
C TYR A 36 -5.54 -4.32 6.32
N VAL A 37 -5.37 -5.44 5.61
CA VAL A 37 -4.57 -5.48 4.37
C VAL A 37 -5.13 -4.52 3.33
N LYS A 38 -6.45 -4.51 3.14
CA LYS A 38 -7.10 -3.60 2.18
C LYS A 38 -6.92 -2.13 2.62
N GLY A 39 -7.10 -1.84 3.91
CA GLY A 39 -6.88 -0.50 4.46
C GLY A 39 -5.43 -0.01 4.26
N PHE A 40 -4.47 -0.91 4.49
CA PHE A 40 -3.06 -0.62 4.24
C PHE A 40 -2.74 -0.38 2.76
N GLN A 41 -3.32 -1.15 1.84
CA GLN A 41 -3.16 -0.91 0.40
C GLN A 41 -3.68 0.48 0.00
N TYR A 42 -4.82 0.91 0.54
CA TYR A 42 -5.32 2.27 0.33
C TYR A 42 -4.36 3.32 0.92
N TYR A 43 -3.91 3.13 2.17
CA TYR A 43 -2.95 4.01 2.82
C TYR A 43 -1.68 4.20 1.99
N CYS A 44 -1.14 3.12 1.40
CA CYS A 44 0.00 3.19 0.51
C CYS A 44 -0.26 4.06 -0.73
N VAL A 45 -1.41 3.90 -1.40
CA VAL A 45 -1.70 4.69 -2.62
C VAL A 45 -2.10 6.14 -2.35
N GLU A 46 -2.44 6.48 -1.10
CA GLU A 46 -2.60 7.88 -0.68
C GLU A 46 -1.25 8.60 -0.55
N ASN A 47 -0.18 7.86 -0.26
CA ASN A 47 1.16 8.41 -0.21
C ASN A 47 1.69 8.65 -1.64
N LYS A 48 1.83 9.93 -2.01
CA LYS A 48 2.32 10.32 -3.35
C LYS A 48 3.71 9.77 -3.65
N ASP A 49 4.58 9.71 -2.64
CA ASP A 49 5.94 9.18 -2.77
C ASP A 49 5.90 7.70 -3.14
N PHE A 50 5.03 6.94 -2.46
CA PHE A 50 4.80 5.53 -2.77
C PHE A 50 4.26 5.33 -4.19
N THR A 51 3.32 6.15 -4.66
CA THR A 51 2.81 6.03 -6.04
C THR A 51 3.89 6.28 -7.10
N THR A 52 4.90 7.10 -6.79
CA THR A 52 6.07 7.31 -7.65
C THR A 52 6.96 6.07 -7.66
N VAL A 53 7.21 5.48 -6.48
CA VAL A 53 7.96 4.22 -6.35
C VAL A 53 7.26 3.07 -7.07
N LEU A 54 5.93 2.96 -6.97
CA LEU A 54 5.13 1.96 -7.66
C LEU A 54 5.23 2.08 -9.20
N LYS A 55 5.40 3.29 -9.73
CA LYS A 55 5.62 3.52 -11.16
C LYS A 55 7.02 3.13 -11.63
N SER A 56 8.02 3.14 -10.75
CA SER A 56 9.40 2.73 -11.03
C SER A 56 9.52 1.22 -11.35
N LYS A 57 8.48 0.43 -11.08
CA LYS A 57 8.42 -1.04 -11.29
C LYS A 57 9.53 -1.84 -10.56
N ASN A 58 10.30 -1.20 -9.70
CA ASN A 58 11.34 -1.87 -8.91
C ASN A 58 10.72 -2.53 -7.68
N LYS A 59 10.45 -3.84 -7.77
CA LYS A 59 9.79 -4.61 -6.70
C LYS A 59 10.51 -4.51 -5.35
N THR A 60 11.84 -4.49 -5.35
CA THR A 60 12.64 -4.36 -4.13
C THR A 60 12.43 -3.00 -3.46
N PHE A 61 12.42 -1.92 -4.25
CA PHE A 61 12.21 -0.58 -3.72
C PHE A 61 10.77 -0.36 -3.25
N ILE A 62 9.80 -0.94 -3.96
CA ILE A 62 8.38 -0.95 -3.55
C ILE A 62 8.22 -1.69 -2.22
N ALA A 63 8.82 -2.87 -2.08
CA ALA A 63 8.78 -3.64 -0.84
C ALA A 63 9.42 -2.88 0.33
N PHE A 64 10.54 -2.21 0.09
CA PHE A 64 11.21 -1.38 1.11
C PHE A 64 10.31 -0.24 1.59
N LYS A 65 9.73 0.53 0.65
CA LYS A 65 8.83 1.64 1.00
C LYS A 65 7.53 1.15 1.65
N MET A 66 6.99 0.00 1.23
CA MET A 66 5.87 -0.65 1.91
C MET A 66 6.20 -1.04 3.34
N ASN A 67 7.42 -1.53 3.60
CA ASN A 67 7.81 -1.91 4.96
C ASN A 67 7.88 -0.70 5.89
N GLU A 68 8.40 0.43 5.41
CA GLU A 68 8.38 1.71 6.13
C GLU A 68 6.95 2.14 6.45
N LEU A 69 6.07 2.18 5.44
CA LEU A 69 4.66 2.56 5.61
C LEU A 69 3.90 1.58 6.53
N ALA A 70 4.26 0.29 6.52
CA ALA A 70 3.64 -0.70 7.38
C ALA A 70 3.94 -0.44 8.86
N ILE A 71 5.14 0.03 9.18
CA ILE A 71 5.51 0.42 10.54
C ILE A 71 4.66 1.61 10.97
N GLU A 72 4.60 2.67 10.14
CA GLU A 72 3.77 3.85 10.43
C GLU A 72 2.29 3.50 10.60
N TYR A 73 1.75 2.69 9.69
CA TYR A 73 0.35 2.27 9.74
C TYR A 73 0.03 1.46 10.99
N LYS A 74 0.93 0.56 11.41
CA LYS A 74 0.78 -0.19 12.67
C LYS A 74 0.83 0.71 13.90
N ASN A 75 1.73 1.69 13.92
CA ASN A 75 1.78 2.68 14.99
C ASN A 75 0.46 3.45 15.08
N LEU A 76 -0.07 3.88 13.92
CA LEU A 76 -1.35 4.60 13.84
C LEU A 76 -2.56 3.75 14.30
N LEU A 77 -2.51 2.42 14.11
CA LEU A 77 -3.50 1.50 14.66
C LEU A 77 -3.36 1.28 16.17
N ASN A 78 -2.13 1.35 16.69
CA ASN A 78 -1.82 1.10 18.09
C ASN A 78 -1.92 2.35 18.98
N GLU A 79 -1.94 3.55 18.39
CA GLU A 79 -2.20 4.83 19.07
C GLU A 79 -3.70 5.08 19.38
N LYS A 80 -4.55 4.05 19.27
CA LYS A 80 -5.98 4.12 19.62
C LYS A 80 -6.29 3.56 21.00
#